data_AF-A0A194S1N8-F1
#
_entry.id   AF-A0A194S1N8-F1
#
_cell.length_a   1.000
_cell.length_b   1.000
_cell.length_c   1.000
_cell.angle_alpha   90.00
_cell.angle_beta   90.00
_cell.angle_gamma   90.00
#
_symmetry.space_group_name_H-M   'P 1'
#
loop_
_entity.id
_entity.type
_entity.pdbx_description
1 polymer ?
#
loop_
_entity_poly.entity_id
_entity_poly.type
_entity_poly.pdbx_seq_one_letter_code
_entity_poly.pdbx_strand_id
1 'polypeptide(L)'
;MPSPRPSTTRRLLGLTLAVSAALALPSAIASPFHQKRAPVLEPGGYYNPTSNGGKWLTLARNADGKGEPLNAVVVLDGGANDDLFDDWSLSINFGSYLLDSQGVGSYVGECLGQSDGARQAANLGDGQGMRNQTDILRENFGDVTYGTCRESAEGGEHFRVFPQVGPEADSGAYFLAASSEEPLSQNHMIVPNGYDLGRDEVVRRATVSGGTKSPVTNRTFETTATNASGPGYFANVSIDEINHGIATDGVVAVLNVKVTSDPVAAKSTSAGIRTLGSPSPLLVAQSASFALFALFALALLA
;
A
#
# COMPACT_ATOMS: atom_id res chain seq x y z
N MET A 1 33.55 -115.36 -10.39
CA MET A 1 33.31 -114.68 -11.68
C MET A 1 32.72 -113.30 -11.40
N PRO A 2 33.00 -112.28 -12.23
CA PRO A 2 33.60 -111.02 -11.74
C PRO A 2 32.72 -109.75 -11.88
N SER A 3 33.11 -108.70 -11.13
CA SER A 3 32.95 -107.24 -11.39
C SER A 3 33.95 -106.79 -12.50
N PRO A 4 33.86 -105.65 -13.27
CA PRO A 4 33.36 -104.29 -12.93
C PRO A 4 32.67 -103.42 -14.06
N ARG A 5 32.09 -102.26 -13.64
CA ARG A 5 31.96 -100.84 -14.20
C ARG A 5 31.97 -100.56 -15.75
N PRO A 6 31.57 -99.35 -16.30
CA PRO A 6 31.44 -97.99 -15.69
C PRO A 6 30.26 -97.08 -16.16
N SER A 7 29.83 -96.15 -15.29
CA SER A 7 29.89 -94.66 -15.37
C SER A 7 29.21 -93.93 -16.54
N THR A 8 28.19 -93.12 -16.21
CA THR A 8 27.98 -91.81 -16.84
C THR A 8 27.53 -90.78 -15.80
N THR A 9 28.36 -89.74 -15.70
CA THR A 9 28.18 -88.45 -15.03
C THR A 9 27.11 -87.65 -15.81
N ARG A 10 26.19 -86.88 -15.22
CA ARG A 10 26.40 -85.46 -14.89
C ARG A 10 25.10 -84.82 -14.36
N ARG A 11 25.30 -84.07 -13.27
CA ARG A 11 24.81 -82.71 -12.96
C ARG A 11 23.30 -82.50 -12.73
N LEU A 12 22.97 -82.38 -11.44
CA LEU A 12 21.95 -81.49 -10.92
C LEU A 12 22.11 -80.08 -11.50
N LEU A 13 21.01 -79.52 -12.02
CA LEU A 13 20.82 -78.07 -12.10
C LEU A 13 19.63 -77.74 -11.18
N GLY A 14 19.94 -77.42 -9.92
CA GLY A 14 18.97 -76.83 -9.00
C GLY A 14 18.73 -75.38 -9.41
N LEU A 15 17.51 -75.08 -9.82
CA LEU A 15 17.05 -73.72 -10.11
C LEU A 15 16.69 -73.05 -8.77
N THR A 16 17.67 -72.46 -8.09
CA THR A 16 17.40 -71.58 -6.93
C THR A 16 16.93 -70.23 -7.45
N LEU A 17 15.64 -69.95 -7.28
CA LEU A 17 15.04 -68.64 -7.54
C LEU A 17 15.45 -67.69 -6.40
N ALA A 18 16.55 -66.97 -6.57
CA ALA A 18 16.93 -65.89 -5.66
C ALA A 18 16.12 -64.64 -5.98
N VAL A 19 15.00 -64.43 -5.29
CA VAL A 19 14.28 -63.15 -5.29
C VAL A 19 15.12 -62.16 -4.49
N SER A 20 15.96 -61.39 -5.19
CA SER A 20 16.65 -60.24 -4.60
C SER A 20 15.66 -59.08 -4.54
N ALA A 21 15.09 -58.83 -3.36
CA ALA A 21 14.38 -57.59 -3.08
C ALA A 21 15.41 -56.45 -3.00
N ALA A 22 15.69 -55.81 -4.13
CA ALA A 22 16.43 -54.56 -4.15
C ALA A 22 15.53 -53.49 -3.51
N LEU A 23 15.84 -53.10 -2.27
CA LEU A 23 15.36 -51.84 -1.71
C LEU A 23 15.98 -50.71 -2.54
N ALA A 24 15.26 -50.26 -3.57
CA ALA A 24 15.50 -48.97 -4.16
C ALA A 24 15.09 -47.93 -3.12
N LEU A 25 16.04 -47.48 -2.32
CA LEU A 25 15.88 -46.21 -1.60
C LEU A 25 15.68 -45.14 -2.69
N PRO A 26 14.54 -44.42 -2.71
CA PRO A 26 14.45 -43.25 -3.57
C PRO A 26 15.51 -42.29 -3.06
N SER A 27 16.58 -42.13 -3.84
CA SER A 27 17.45 -40.97 -3.71
C SER A 27 16.56 -39.80 -4.08
N ALA A 28 15.91 -39.20 -3.09
CA ALA A 28 15.36 -37.88 -3.21
C ALA A 28 16.54 -36.99 -3.54
N ILE A 29 16.76 -36.76 -4.84
CA ILE A 29 17.53 -35.62 -5.30
C ILE A 29 16.73 -34.46 -4.76
N ALA A 30 17.16 -33.92 -3.63
CA ALA A 30 16.69 -32.63 -3.17
C ALA A 30 17.00 -31.69 -4.33
N SER A 31 15.97 -31.36 -5.11
CA SER A 31 16.00 -30.17 -5.95
C SER A 31 16.56 -29.07 -5.05
N PRO A 32 17.48 -28.23 -5.53
CA PRO A 32 17.78 -27.01 -4.82
C PRO A 32 16.46 -26.24 -4.87
N PHE A 33 15.63 -26.39 -3.85
CA PHE A 33 14.72 -25.35 -3.48
C PHE A 33 15.64 -24.15 -3.38
N HIS A 34 15.53 -23.24 -4.34
CA HIS A 34 15.96 -21.88 -4.14
C HIS A 34 15.29 -21.48 -2.84
N GLN A 35 16.02 -21.59 -1.72
CA GLN A 35 15.60 -20.98 -0.48
C GLN A 35 15.49 -19.52 -0.86
N LYS A 36 14.26 -19.04 -1.06
CA LYS A 36 13.98 -17.62 -1.19
C LYS A 36 14.65 -16.99 0.02
N ARG A 37 15.71 -16.21 -0.24
CA ARG A 37 16.36 -15.46 0.82
C ARG A 37 15.28 -14.58 1.42
N ALA A 38 15.13 -14.60 2.75
CA ALA A 38 14.19 -13.71 3.40
C ALA A 38 14.49 -12.26 2.95
N PRO A 39 13.46 -11.47 2.61
CA PRO A 39 13.68 -10.09 2.19
C PRO A 39 14.37 -9.33 3.32
N VAL A 40 15.31 -8.46 2.95
CA VAL A 40 16.07 -7.65 3.90
C VAL A 40 15.35 -6.32 4.06
N LEU A 41 15.12 -5.92 5.31
CA LEU A 41 14.59 -4.59 5.61
C LEU A 41 15.67 -3.55 5.27
N GLU A 42 15.35 -2.65 4.35
CA GLU A 42 16.26 -1.57 3.97
C GLU A 42 16.43 -0.59 5.14
N PRO A 43 17.58 0.11 5.26
CA PRO A 43 17.79 1.12 6.29
C PRO A 43 16.71 2.22 6.33
N GLY A 44 16.02 2.42 5.21
CA GLY A 44 14.91 3.36 5.07
C GLY A 44 13.56 2.84 5.57
N GLY A 45 13.47 1.64 6.16
CA GLY A 45 12.25 1.14 6.80
C GLY A 45 11.24 0.45 5.88
N TYR A 46 11.66 -0.03 4.71
CA TYR A 46 10.82 -0.77 3.75
C TYR A 46 11.57 -1.99 3.19
N TYR A 47 10.86 -2.93 2.57
CA TYR A 47 11.50 -4.04 1.85
C TYR A 47 11.57 -3.73 0.35
N ASN A 48 12.73 -3.92 -0.28
CA ASN A 48 12.87 -3.68 -1.71
C ASN A 48 11.98 -4.68 -2.51
N PRO A 49 11.03 -4.21 -3.35
CA PRO A 49 10.12 -5.05 -4.11
C PRO A 49 10.80 -6.14 -4.94
N THR A 50 11.98 -5.85 -5.50
CA THR A 50 12.70 -6.78 -6.37
C THR A 50 13.26 -7.99 -5.63
N SER A 51 13.36 -7.93 -4.29
CA SER A 51 13.86 -9.02 -3.45
C SER A 51 12.99 -10.28 -3.52
N ASN A 52 11.72 -10.14 -3.92
CA ASN A 52 10.76 -11.23 -3.91
C ASN A 52 9.78 -11.16 -5.10
N GLY A 53 10.31 -10.85 -6.29
CA GLY A 53 9.56 -10.93 -7.55
C GLY A 53 8.62 -9.75 -7.82
N GLY A 54 8.65 -8.70 -6.99
CA GLY A 54 8.04 -7.41 -7.26
C GLY A 54 8.88 -6.53 -8.19
N LYS A 55 8.39 -5.33 -8.49
CA LYS A 55 9.07 -4.33 -9.33
C LYS A 55 8.86 -2.93 -8.77
N TRP A 56 9.79 -2.02 -9.08
CA TRP A 56 9.65 -0.57 -8.87
C TRP A 56 8.77 0.11 -9.93
N LEU A 57 7.85 -0.64 -10.54
CA LEU A 57 6.91 -0.16 -11.53
C LEU A 57 5.52 -0.64 -11.16
N THR A 58 4.55 0.24 -11.37
CA THR A 58 3.15 -0.17 -11.46
C THR A 58 2.91 -0.90 -12.78
N LEU A 59 1.66 -1.29 -13.02
CA LEU A 59 1.18 -1.85 -14.26
C LEU A 59 -0.17 -1.22 -14.58
N ALA A 60 -0.23 -0.45 -15.67
CA ALA A 60 -1.47 0.05 -16.21
C ALA A 60 -2.01 -0.97 -17.22
N ARG A 61 -3.21 -1.52 -16.94
CA ARG A 61 -3.85 -2.51 -17.84
C ARG A 61 -4.10 -1.98 -19.26
N ASN A 62 -4.19 -0.66 -19.40
CA ASN A 62 -4.49 0.02 -20.66
C ASN A 62 -3.26 0.68 -21.32
N ALA A 63 -2.05 0.48 -20.79
CA ALA A 63 -0.82 1.08 -21.33
C ALA A 63 0.13 0.04 -21.93
N ASP A 64 -0.40 -0.97 -22.63
CA ASP A 64 0.40 -2.04 -23.26
C ASP A 64 1.35 -2.78 -22.32
N GLY A 65 1.01 -2.83 -21.02
CA GLY A 65 1.83 -3.45 -19.99
C GLY A 65 2.97 -2.57 -19.46
N LYS A 66 2.97 -1.27 -19.78
CA LYS A 66 3.86 -0.27 -19.19
C LYS A 66 3.37 0.17 -17.81
N GLY A 67 4.31 0.69 -17.02
CA GLY A 67 4.10 1.11 -15.64
C GLY A 67 4.56 2.53 -15.37
N GLU A 68 4.02 3.12 -14.32
CA GLU A 68 4.56 4.32 -13.70
C GLU A 68 5.63 3.93 -12.66
N PRO A 69 6.71 4.72 -12.53
CA PRO A 69 7.73 4.52 -11.51
C PRO A 69 7.16 4.62 -10.09
N LEU A 70 7.43 3.63 -9.24
CA LEU A 70 7.26 3.75 -7.79
C LEU A 70 8.46 4.55 -7.23
N ASN A 71 8.45 5.85 -7.42
CA ASN A 71 9.60 6.75 -7.24
C ASN A 71 9.68 7.39 -5.84
N ALA A 72 8.71 7.15 -4.96
CA ALA A 72 8.80 7.52 -3.56
C ALA A 72 8.28 6.43 -2.62
N VAL A 73 8.83 6.39 -1.41
CA VAL A 73 8.41 5.51 -0.31
C VAL A 73 8.21 6.36 0.93
N VAL A 74 7.06 6.22 1.58
CA VAL A 74 6.72 6.92 2.83
C VAL A 74 6.64 5.90 3.95
N VAL A 75 7.44 6.11 4.99
CA VAL A 75 7.46 5.32 6.22
C VAL A 75 6.96 6.21 7.35
N LEU A 76 5.81 5.83 7.93
CA LEU A 76 5.25 6.51 9.08
C LEU A 76 5.86 5.94 10.37
N ASP A 77 6.25 6.81 11.30
CA ASP A 77 6.63 6.40 12.65
C ASP A 77 5.45 5.69 13.32
N GLY A 78 5.62 4.42 13.68
CA GLY A 78 4.55 3.56 14.20
C GLY A 78 3.93 2.57 13.20
N GLY A 79 4.35 2.57 11.94
CA GLY A 79 3.91 1.62 10.90
C GLY A 79 2.68 2.08 10.10
N ALA A 80 2.07 1.16 9.35
CA ALA A 80 0.94 1.48 8.46
C ALA A 80 -0.24 2.09 9.22
N ASN A 81 -0.73 3.24 8.75
CA ASN A 81 -1.88 3.94 9.30
C ASN A 81 -2.47 4.87 8.23
N ASP A 82 -3.55 4.44 7.59
CA ASP A 82 -4.13 5.13 6.45
C ASP A 82 -4.62 6.54 6.82
N ASP A 83 -5.29 6.70 7.97
CA ASP A 83 -5.75 8.01 8.46
C ASP A 83 -4.56 8.97 8.67
N LEU A 84 -3.43 8.47 9.16
CA LEU A 84 -2.23 9.28 9.38
C LEU A 84 -1.51 9.59 8.06
N PHE A 85 -1.50 8.64 7.12
CA PHE A 85 -0.97 8.83 5.77
C PHE A 85 -1.75 9.91 5.01
N ASP A 86 -3.08 9.85 5.05
CA ASP A 86 -3.95 10.83 4.39
C ASP A 86 -3.82 12.22 5.03
N ASP A 87 -3.76 12.27 6.37
CA ASP A 87 -3.56 13.52 7.11
C ASP A 87 -2.20 14.17 6.84
N TRP A 88 -1.15 13.36 6.70
CA TRP A 88 0.16 13.83 6.24
C TRP A 88 0.11 14.31 4.78
N SER A 89 -0.59 13.58 3.90
CA SER A 89 -0.74 13.95 2.49
C SER A 89 -1.45 15.30 2.33
N LEU A 90 -2.51 15.57 3.11
CA LEU A 90 -3.14 16.89 3.14
C LEU A 90 -2.17 17.99 3.58
N SER A 91 -1.26 17.69 4.52
CA SER A 91 -0.27 18.66 5.00
C SER A 91 0.74 19.09 3.93
N ILE A 92 0.90 18.28 2.88
CA ILE A 92 1.72 18.57 1.69
C ILE A 92 0.87 18.89 0.45
N ASN A 93 -0.40 19.27 0.66
CA ASN A 93 -1.34 19.69 -0.38
C ASN A 93 -1.76 18.59 -1.36
N PHE A 94 -1.85 17.33 -0.92
CA PHE A 94 -2.36 16.22 -1.72
C PHE A 94 -3.60 15.61 -1.10
N GLY A 95 -4.60 15.33 -1.94
CA GLY A 95 -5.91 14.85 -1.53
C GLY A 95 -6.84 15.97 -1.05
N SER A 96 -8.07 15.58 -0.71
CA SER A 96 -9.15 16.45 -0.29
C SER A 96 -9.83 15.89 0.97
N TYR A 97 -10.56 16.75 1.67
CA TYR A 97 -11.35 16.42 2.84
C TYR A 97 -12.77 16.95 2.67
N LEU A 98 -13.74 16.04 2.61
CA LEU A 98 -15.14 16.36 2.35
C LEU A 98 -15.99 16.06 3.57
N LEU A 99 -16.92 16.96 3.89
CA LEU A 99 -17.93 16.74 4.92
C LEU A 99 -19.20 16.17 4.29
N ASP A 100 -19.76 15.11 4.90
CA ASP A 100 -21.10 14.62 4.56
C ASP A 100 -22.21 15.53 5.11
N SER A 101 -23.48 15.20 4.83
CA SER A 101 -24.63 16.00 5.28
C SER A 101 -24.81 16.03 6.81
N GLN A 102 -24.09 15.18 7.54
CA GLN A 102 -24.07 15.06 8.98
C GLN A 102 -22.83 15.74 9.60
N GLY A 103 -21.97 16.34 8.76
CA GLY A 103 -20.72 16.97 9.18
C GLY A 103 -19.60 15.98 9.51
N VAL A 104 -19.73 14.71 9.12
CA VAL A 104 -18.66 13.71 9.24
C VAL A 104 -17.74 13.87 8.03
N GLY A 105 -16.45 14.08 8.29
CA GLY A 105 -15.49 14.29 7.24
C GLY A 105 -14.74 13.03 6.82
N SER A 106 -14.44 12.94 5.52
CA SER A 106 -13.72 11.83 4.89
C SER A 106 -12.60 12.35 4.00
N TYR A 107 -11.46 11.65 4.01
CA TYR A 107 -10.40 11.85 3.03
C TYR A 107 -10.82 11.29 1.68
N VAL A 108 -10.51 12.02 0.61
CA VAL A 108 -10.71 11.58 -0.77
C VAL A 108 -9.53 12.02 -1.61
N GLY A 109 -9.02 11.13 -2.48
CA GLY A 109 -7.84 11.46 -3.28
C GLY A 109 -8.09 12.42 -4.46
N GLU A 110 -9.28 12.37 -5.04
CA GLU A 110 -9.59 13.02 -6.32
C GLU A 110 -10.75 14.02 -6.21
N CYS A 111 -11.10 14.70 -7.32
CA CYS A 111 -12.15 15.74 -7.35
C CYS A 111 -13.49 15.21 -6.85
N LEU A 112 -13.91 15.63 -5.65
CA LEU A 112 -15.18 15.21 -5.03
C LEU A 112 -15.37 13.68 -5.00
N GLY A 113 -14.27 12.91 -4.94
CA GLY A 113 -14.28 11.44 -5.00
C GLY A 113 -14.57 10.84 -6.39
N GLN A 114 -14.59 11.65 -7.46
CA GLN A 114 -14.64 11.17 -8.84
C GLN A 114 -13.24 10.75 -9.29
N SER A 115 -13.13 9.55 -9.87
CA SER A 115 -11.85 9.01 -10.29
C SER A 115 -11.63 9.22 -11.78
N ASP A 116 -10.61 10.00 -12.12
CA ASP A 116 -10.17 10.21 -13.50
C ASP A 116 -8.73 9.68 -13.66
N GLY A 117 -8.58 8.63 -14.46
CA GLY A 117 -7.31 7.96 -14.70
C GLY A 117 -7.44 6.45 -14.73
N ALA A 118 -6.58 5.79 -15.52
CA ALA A 118 -6.56 4.34 -15.55
C ALA A 118 -6.11 3.78 -14.20
N ARG A 119 -6.88 2.87 -13.61
CA ARG A 119 -6.47 2.16 -12.39
C ARG A 119 -5.26 1.28 -12.68
N GLN A 120 -4.28 1.35 -11.79
CA GLN A 120 -3.03 0.60 -11.89
C GLN A 120 -2.88 -0.37 -10.72
N ALA A 121 -2.03 -1.37 -10.93
CA ALA A 121 -1.66 -2.33 -9.91
C ALA A 121 -0.13 -2.39 -9.75
N ALA A 122 0.37 -2.80 -8.60
CA ALA A 122 1.79 -3.02 -8.37
C ALA A 122 2.01 -4.34 -7.61
N ASN A 123 3.17 -4.96 -7.82
CA ASN A 123 3.65 -6.06 -6.99
C ASN A 123 4.83 -5.56 -6.17
N LEU A 124 4.62 -5.40 -4.86
CA LEU A 124 5.62 -4.85 -3.93
C LEU A 124 6.54 -5.93 -3.34
N GLY A 125 6.50 -7.17 -3.85
CA GLY A 125 7.33 -8.27 -3.36
C GLY A 125 6.95 -8.74 -1.94
N ASP A 126 5.76 -8.40 -1.48
CA ASP A 126 5.29 -8.67 -0.12
C ASP A 126 4.48 -9.97 0.02
N GLY A 127 4.42 -10.77 -1.05
CA GLY A 127 3.68 -12.04 -1.08
C GLY A 127 2.21 -11.90 -1.45
N GLN A 128 1.72 -10.68 -1.74
CA GLN A 128 0.34 -10.49 -2.22
C GLN A 128 0.20 -10.48 -3.75
N GLY A 129 1.31 -10.52 -4.49
CA GLY A 129 1.30 -10.45 -5.95
C GLY A 129 0.90 -9.06 -6.45
N MET A 130 0.25 -8.99 -7.62
CA MET A 130 -0.25 -7.70 -8.15
C MET A 130 -1.47 -7.22 -7.35
N ARG A 131 -1.36 -6.04 -6.76
CA ARG A 131 -2.42 -5.39 -5.98
C ARG A 131 -2.80 -4.06 -6.62
N ASN A 132 -4.10 -3.80 -6.71
CA ASN A 132 -4.58 -2.50 -7.16
C ASN A 132 -4.10 -1.42 -6.21
N GLN A 133 -3.86 -0.23 -6.75
CA GLN A 133 -3.67 0.98 -5.95
C GLN A 133 -4.83 1.16 -4.95
N THR A 134 -4.51 1.71 -3.78
CA THR A 134 -5.53 2.07 -2.78
C THR A 134 -6.18 3.40 -3.14
N ASP A 135 -5.39 4.38 -3.57
CA ASP A 135 -5.89 5.71 -3.96
C ASP A 135 -5.05 6.39 -5.07
N ILE A 136 -5.56 7.51 -5.60
CA ILE A 136 -4.85 8.54 -6.37
C ILE A 136 -5.02 9.85 -5.61
N LEU A 137 -3.97 10.36 -4.97
CA LEU A 137 -4.04 11.67 -4.32
C LEU A 137 -3.57 12.73 -5.31
N ARG A 138 -4.49 13.61 -5.71
CA ARG A 138 -4.23 14.76 -6.59
C ARG A 138 -3.86 15.99 -5.78
N GLU A 139 -3.12 16.90 -6.37
CA GLU A 139 -2.79 18.18 -5.75
C GLU A 139 -4.06 18.98 -5.45
N ASN A 140 -4.09 19.63 -4.29
CA ASN A 140 -5.20 20.45 -3.85
C ASN A 140 -4.89 21.97 -3.84
N PHE A 141 -3.69 22.40 -4.23
CA PHE A 141 -3.27 23.81 -4.23
C PHE A 141 -3.54 24.58 -2.91
N GLY A 142 -3.62 23.88 -1.77
CA GLY A 142 -3.96 24.45 -0.47
C GLY A 142 -5.46 24.59 -0.19
N ASP A 143 -6.34 24.19 -1.11
CA ASP A 143 -7.79 24.10 -0.93
C ASP A 143 -8.19 22.62 -0.82
N VAL A 144 -8.36 22.14 0.42
CA VAL A 144 -8.71 20.74 0.69
C VAL A 144 -10.12 20.33 0.23
N THR A 145 -10.97 21.25 -0.23
CA THR A 145 -12.32 20.90 -0.65
C THR A 145 -12.46 20.88 -2.16
N TYR A 146 -11.90 21.88 -2.84
CA TYR A 146 -12.07 22.06 -4.28
C TYR A 146 -10.76 22.02 -5.08
N GLY A 147 -9.62 21.97 -4.39
CA GLY A 147 -8.31 21.97 -5.01
C GLY A 147 -8.08 20.84 -5.99
N THR A 148 -8.47 19.62 -5.64
CA THR A 148 -8.31 18.45 -6.52
C THR A 148 -9.15 18.55 -7.78
N CYS A 149 -10.27 19.28 -7.76
CA CYS A 149 -11.05 19.59 -8.96
C CYS A 149 -10.37 20.61 -9.86
N ARG A 150 -9.66 21.57 -9.26
CA ARG A 150 -8.85 22.53 -10.01
C ARG A 150 -7.69 21.84 -10.70
N GLU A 151 -7.01 20.92 -10.01
CA GLU A 151 -5.93 20.12 -10.60
C GLU A 151 -6.45 19.30 -11.78
N SER A 152 -7.63 18.67 -11.64
CA SER A 152 -8.25 17.95 -12.75
C SER A 152 -8.53 18.84 -13.97
N ALA A 153 -8.62 20.18 -13.84
CA ALA A 153 -8.77 21.08 -14.98
C ALA A 153 -7.43 21.63 -15.50
N GLU A 154 -6.52 21.99 -14.60
CA GLU A 154 -5.30 22.76 -14.87
C GLU A 154 -4.04 21.90 -15.02
N GLY A 155 -4.09 20.64 -14.62
CA GLY A 155 -2.91 19.79 -14.43
C GLY A 155 -2.22 20.13 -13.11
N GLY A 156 -1.19 19.36 -12.78
CA GLY A 156 -0.47 19.49 -11.51
C GLY A 156 0.11 18.17 -11.07
N GLU A 157 0.36 18.07 -9.77
CA GLU A 157 0.97 16.88 -9.20
C GLU A 157 -0.09 15.86 -8.74
N HIS A 158 0.21 14.58 -8.89
CA HIS A 158 -0.53 13.53 -8.20
C HIS A 158 0.39 12.36 -7.83
N PHE A 159 -0.09 11.48 -6.95
CA PHE A 159 0.52 10.18 -6.79
C PHE A 159 -0.47 9.06 -6.53
N ARG A 160 -0.15 7.87 -7.04
CA ARG A 160 -0.86 6.62 -6.73
C ARG A 160 -0.27 5.97 -5.50
N VAL A 161 -1.10 5.34 -4.68
CA VAL A 161 -0.69 4.80 -3.37
C VAL A 161 -0.76 3.26 -3.35
N PHE A 162 0.30 2.63 -2.84
CA PHE A 162 0.40 1.17 -2.65
C PHE A 162 1.04 0.84 -1.29
N PRO A 163 0.29 0.36 -0.29
CA PRO A 163 0.86 -0.05 0.99
C PRO A 163 1.54 -1.43 0.91
N GLN A 164 2.71 -1.56 1.55
CA GLN A 164 3.47 -2.82 1.66
C GLN A 164 3.14 -3.52 2.98
N VAL A 165 2.07 -4.32 2.96
CA VAL A 165 1.44 -4.98 4.13
C VAL A 165 1.22 -6.48 3.92
N GLY A 166 2.06 -7.08 3.08
CA GLY A 166 1.98 -8.49 2.73
C GLY A 166 2.73 -9.43 3.68
N PRO A 167 2.31 -10.70 3.77
CA PRO A 167 2.83 -11.65 4.75
C PRO A 167 4.31 -12.03 4.55
N GLU A 168 4.88 -11.79 3.38
CA GLU A 168 6.30 -12.10 3.10
C GLU A 168 7.22 -10.90 3.34
N ALA A 169 6.69 -9.66 3.38
CA ALA A 169 7.47 -8.45 3.57
C ALA A 169 6.60 -7.28 4.08
N ASP A 170 6.08 -7.37 5.31
CA ASP A 170 5.27 -6.30 5.92
C ASP A 170 6.17 -5.23 6.56
N SER A 171 6.29 -4.09 5.90
CA SER A 171 6.99 -2.91 6.46
C SER A 171 6.03 -1.83 6.95
N GLY A 172 4.77 -1.88 6.49
CA GLY A 172 3.82 -0.81 6.65
C GLY A 172 4.17 0.49 5.90
N ALA A 173 5.15 0.46 4.99
CA ALA A 173 5.50 1.59 4.15
C ALA A 173 4.49 1.78 2.99
N TYR A 174 4.31 3.02 2.56
CA TYR A 174 3.49 3.38 1.39
C TYR A 174 4.41 3.68 0.20
N PHE A 175 4.27 2.91 -0.87
CA PHE A 175 4.96 3.13 -2.13
C PHE A 175 4.11 4.02 -3.02
N LEU A 176 4.73 5.07 -3.55
CA LEU A 176 4.06 6.10 -4.33
C LEU A 176 4.57 6.09 -5.76
N ALA A 177 3.65 6.16 -6.72
CA ALA A 177 3.97 6.55 -8.08
C ALA A 177 3.59 8.02 -8.26
N ALA A 178 4.55 8.92 -8.03
CA ALA A 178 4.35 10.36 -8.11
C ALA A 178 4.67 10.89 -9.51
N SER A 179 3.85 11.82 -10.01
CA SER A 179 4.06 12.42 -11.31
C SER A 179 3.39 13.79 -11.44
N SER A 180 3.94 14.59 -12.36
CA SER A 180 3.39 15.86 -12.80
C SER A 180 2.67 15.68 -14.14
N GLU A 181 1.42 16.14 -14.23
CA GLU A 181 0.51 15.99 -15.38
C GLU A 181 0.18 17.34 -16.05
N GLU A 182 0.02 17.31 -17.37
CA GLU A 182 -0.59 18.39 -18.15
C GLU A 182 -2.10 18.55 -17.80
N PRO A 183 -2.74 19.69 -18.14
CA PRO A 183 -4.18 19.88 -17.96
C PRO A 183 -5.05 18.87 -18.70
N LEU A 184 -6.35 18.82 -18.33
CA LEU A 184 -7.38 18.03 -19.04
C LEU A 184 -7.45 18.35 -20.54
N SER A 185 -7.20 19.60 -20.93
CA SER A 185 -7.14 20.01 -22.35
C SER A 185 -6.07 19.27 -23.16
N GLN A 186 -5.11 18.64 -22.48
CA GLN A 186 -4.06 17.79 -23.01
C GLN A 186 -4.20 16.33 -22.56
N ASN A 187 -5.35 15.95 -22.01
CA ASN A 187 -5.69 14.60 -21.53
C ASN A 187 -4.81 14.09 -20.37
N HIS A 188 -4.34 14.96 -19.47
CA HIS A 188 -3.52 14.54 -18.32
C HIS A 188 -2.27 13.73 -18.70
N MET A 189 -1.65 14.09 -19.82
CA MET A 189 -0.39 13.46 -20.22
C MET A 189 0.69 13.82 -19.20
N ILE A 190 1.56 12.87 -18.86
CA ILE A 190 2.73 13.17 -18.02
C ILE A 190 3.62 14.18 -18.76
N VAL A 191 3.98 15.27 -18.07
CA VAL A 191 4.86 16.31 -18.62
C VAL A 191 6.26 15.74 -18.89
N PRO A 192 7.10 16.36 -19.74
CA PRO A 192 8.50 15.98 -19.85
C PRO A 192 9.20 15.99 -18.48
N ASN A 193 9.90 14.90 -18.14
CA ASN A 193 10.50 14.69 -16.81
C ASN A 193 9.48 14.60 -15.63
N GLY A 194 8.20 14.37 -15.92
CA GLY A 194 7.11 14.47 -14.96
C GLY A 194 7.22 13.51 -13.77
N TYR A 195 7.85 12.34 -13.93
CA TYR A 195 8.08 11.41 -12.82
C TYR A 195 9.10 11.95 -11.81
N ASP A 196 10.22 12.50 -12.27
CA ASP A 196 11.21 13.07 -11.36
C ASP A 196 10.71 14.38 -10.76
N LEU A 197 10.00 15.21 -11.54
CA LEU A 197 9.35 16.43 -11.04
C LEU A 197 8.34 16.13 -9.92
N GLY A 198 7.44 15.15 -10.13
CA GLY A 198 6.44 14.82 -9.12
C GLY A 198 7.03 14.24 -7.83
N ARG A 199 8.04 13.37 -7.95
CA ARG A 199 8.80 12.88 -6.79
C ARG A 199 9.46 14.04 -6.04
N ASP A 200 10.17 14.91 -6.75
CA ASP A 200 10.93 16.00 -6.15
C ASP A 200 9.99 17.02 -5.48
N GLU A 201 8.79 17.22 -6.03
CA GLU A 201 7.78 18.10 -5.46
C GLU A 201 7.18 17.55 -4.15
N VAL A 202 6.92 16.24 -4.08
CA VAL A 202 6.56 15.56 -2.82
C VAL A 202 7.66 15.77 -1.76
N VAL A 203 8.92 15.54 -2.11
CA VAL A 203 10.06 15.73 -1.20
C VAL A 203 10.18 17.19 -0.76
N ARG A 204 10.09 18.14 -1.69
CA ARG A 204 10.21 19.58 -1.42
C ARG A 204 9.15 20.06 -0.45
N ARG A 205 7.89 19.62 -0.61
CA ARG A 205 6.78 20.00 0.27
C ARG A 205 6.90 19.35 1.65
N ALA A 206 7.34 18.09 1.72
CA ALA A 206 7.42 17.35 2.96
C ALA A 206 8.58 17.80 3.88
N THR A 207 9.69 18.26 3.31
CA THR A 207 10.95 18.52 4.05
C THR A 207 11.18 19.98 4.43
N VAL A 208 10.11 20.77 4.53
CA VAL A 208 10.20 22.20 4.92
C VAL A 208 10.64 22.36 6.38
N SER A 209 11.42 23.42 6.64
CA SER A 209 11.88 23.76 7.98
C SER A 209 10.70 24.01 8.93
N GLY A 210 10.69 23.35 10.09
CA GLY A 210 9.60 23.42 11.06
C GLY A 210 8.47 22.42 10.82
N GLY A 211 8.56 21.61 9.76
CA GLY A 211 7.58 20.58 9.43
C GLY A 211 6.35 21.14 8.70
N THR A 212 5.46 20.22 8.33
CA THR A 212 4.19 20.53 7.68
C THR A 212 3.05 20.40 8.69
N LYS A 213 1.90 21.02 8.37
CA LYS A 213 0.75 21.01 9.27
C LYS A 213 -0.50 20.59 8.53
N SER A 214 -1.21 19.61 9.06
CA SER A 214 -2.50 19.25 8.49
C SER A 214 -3.50 20.40 8.66
N PRO A 215 -4.22 20.78 7.59
CA PRO A 215 -5.30 21.77 7.65
C PRO A 215 -6.55 21.24 8.37
N VAL A 216 -6.68 19.92 8.57
CA VAL A 216 -7.87 19.28 9.16
C VAL A 216 -7.66 18.98 10.64
N THR A 217 -6.60 18.24 10.97
CA THR A 217 -6.34 17.77 12.34
C THR A 217 -5.45 18.71 13.14
N ASN A 218 -4.79 19.64 12.45
CA ASN A 218 -3.78 20.54 13.02
C ASN A 218 -2.55 19.80 13.57
N ARG A 219 -2.36 18.51 13.21
CA ARG A 219 -1.14 17.74 13.49
C ARG A 219 0.05 18.38 12.78
N THR A 220 1.21 18.33 13.42
CA THR A 220 2.48 18.75 12.83
C THR A 220 3.32 17.52 12.51
N PHE A 221 3.83 17.46 11.29
CA PHE A 221 4.65 16.38 10.78
C PHE A 221 6.05 16.89 10.51
N GLU A 222 7.05 16.14 10.96
CA GLU A 222 8.44 16.32 10.56
C GLU A 222 8.83 15.17 9.63
N THR A 223 9.41 15.50 8.48
CA THR A 223 9.82 14.51 7.49
C THR A 223 11.30 14.63 7.19
N THR A 224 12.00 13.51 7.20
CA THR A 224 13.37 13.41 6.67
C THR A 224 13.35 12.62 5.37
N ALA A 225 14.17 13.02 4.40
CA ALA A 225 14.26 12.35 3.11
C ALA A 225 15.68 11.81 2.88
N THR A 226 15.75 10.60 2.30
CA THR A 226 16.98 10.00 1.80
C THR A 226 16.75 9.45 0.41
N ASN A 227 17.81 9.35 -0.39
CA ASN A 227 17.72 8.78 -1.74
C ASN A 227 18.20 7.34 -1.73
N ALA A 228 17.47 6.47 -2.40
CA ALA A 228 17.85 5.10 -2.69
C ALA A 228 17.97 4.92 -4.21
N SER A 229 19.03 4.25 -4.67
CA SER A 229 19.27 4.00 -6.10
C SER A 229 20.26 2.85 -6.28
N GLY A 230 20.47 2.43 -7.53
CA GLY A 230 21.44 1.39 -7.90
C GLY A 230 20.82 0.01 -8.17
N PRO A 231 21.62 -1.07 -8.12
CA PRO A 231 21.14 -2.42 -8.38
C PRO A 231 19.97 -2.81 -7.47
N GLY A 232 18.90 -3.37 -8.04
CA GLY A 232 17.66 -3.70 -7.31
C GLY A 232 16.64 -2.56 -7.27
N TYR A 233 16.94 -1.38 -7.81
CA TYR A 233 16.00 -0.28 -8.03
C TYR A 233 15.63 -0.19 -9.53
N PHE A 234 15.68 1.00 -10.11
CA PHE A 234 15.41 1.25 -11.53
C PHE A 234 16.53 0.81 -12.48
N ALA A 235 17.67 0.32 -11.98
CA ALA A 235 18.83 -0.03 -12.81
C ALA A 235 18.53 -1.06 -13.92
N ASN A 236 17.49 -1.87 -13.75
CA ASN A 236 17.05 -2.88 -14.73
C ASN A 236 15.71 -2.54 -15.40
N VAL A 237 15.20 -1.32 -15.23
CA VAL A 237 13.96 -0.86 -15.88
C VAL A 237 14.33 -0.18 -17.19
N SER A 238 13.82 -0.72 -18.30
CA SER A 238 13.95 -0.06 -19.61
C SER A 238 12.95 1.09 -19.73
N ILE A 239 13.32 2.15 -20.48
CA ILE A 239 12.39 3.23 -20.82
C ILE A 239 11.14 2.73 -21.56
N ASP A 240 11.25 1.62 -22.27
CA ASP A 240 10.12 0.98 -22.96
C ASP A 240 9.10 0.35 -22.00
N GLU A 241 9.51 0.03 -20.76
CA GLU A 241 8.63 -0.44 -19.69
C GLU A 241 7.94 0.72 -18.95
N ILE A 242 8.44 1.96 -19.10
CA ILE A 242 7.90 3.15 -18.43
C ILE A 242 6.81 3.77 -19.30
N ASN A 243 5.67 4.06 -18.68
CA ASN A 243 4.55 4.71 -19.35
C ASN A 243 5.00 6.05 -19.96
N HIS A 244 4.43 6.40 -21.12
CA HIS A 244 4.84 7.54 -21.95
C HIS A 244 6.30 7.53 -22.46
N GLY A 245 7.12 6.51 -22.14
CA GLY A 245 8.52 6.46 -22.54
C GLY A 245 9.37 7.59 -21.92
N ILE A 246 9.01 8.01 -20.70
CA ILE A 246 9.72 9.07 -19.97
C ILE A 246 10.77 8.41 -19.09
N ALA A 247 12.03 8.78 -19.28
CA ALA A 247 13.13 8.31 -18.44
C ALA A 247 13.01 8.88 -17.01
N THR A 248 13.60 8.16 -16.05
CA THR A 248 13.85 8.66 -14.69
C THR A 248 15.35 8.71 -14.43
N ASP A 249 15.78 9.49 -13.45
CA ASP A 249 17.15 9.50 -12.94
C ASP A 249 17.52 8.22 -12.14
N GLY A 250 16.57 7.31 -11.96
CA GLY A 250 16.73 6.05 -11.24
C GLY A 250 16.77 6.16 -9.72
N VAL A 251 16.37 7.30 -9.16
CA VAL A 251 16.28 7.55 -7.72
C VAL A 251 14.88 7.25 -7.19
N VAL A 252 14.84 6.65 -6.00
CA VAL A 252 13.65 6.55 -5.14
C VAL A 252 13.87 7.47 -3.95
N ALA A 253 12.93 8.37 -3.69
CA ALA A 253 12.91 9.18 -2.47
C ALA A 253 12.29 8.37 -1.32
N VAL A 254 12.97 8.29 -0.18
CA VAL A 254 12.48 7.59 1.02
C VAL A 254 12.24 8.62 2.11
N LEU A 255 10.97 8.82 2.44
CA LEU A 255 10.46 9.81 3.39
C LEU A 255 10.12 9.13 4.71
N ASN A 256 10.81 9.49 5.79
CA ASN A 256 10.46 9.06 7.15
C ASN A 256 9.68 10.19 7.83
N VAL A 257 8.41 9.92 8.14
CA VAL A 257 7.43 10.89 8.64
C VAL A 257 7.14 10.64 10.11
N LYS A 258 7.25 11.68 10.92
CA LYS A 258 6.96 11.64 12.35
C LYS A 258 5.96 12.71 12.76
N VAL A 259 5.01 12.36 13.61
CA VAL A 259 4.16 13.35 14.29
C VAL A 259 4.94 14.00 15.43
N THR A 260 5.11 15.31 15.38
CA THR A 260 5.78 16.10 16.43
C THR A 260 4.80 16.87 17.31
N SER A 261 3.55 17.03 16.86
CA SER A 261 2.45 17.58 17.64
C SER A 261 1.12 16.96 17.22
N ASP A 262 0.38 16.43 18.19
CA ASP A 262 -0.95 15.85 17.97
C ASP A 262 -2.04 16.47 18.88
N PRO A 263 -2.74 17.53 18.40
CA PRO A 263 -3.85 18.13 19.12
C PRO A 263 -5.09 17.22 19.24
N VAL A 264 -5.23 16.19 18.41
CA VAL A 264 -6.36 15.25 18.43
C VAL A 264 -6.18 14.27 19.60
N ALA A 265 -4.98 13.73 19.76
CA ALA A 265 -4.64 12.86 20.89
C ALA A 265 -4.78 13.60 22.24
N ALA A 266 -4.34 14.86 22.31
CA ALA A 266 -4.43 15.68 23.52
C ALA A 266 -5.88 15.93 23.99
N LYS A 267 -6.84 16.00 23.06
CA LYS A 267 -8.27 16.11 23.40
C LYS A 267 -8.83 14.82 24.01
N SER A 268 -8.37 13.65 23.57
CA SER A 268 -8.83 12.35 24.08
C SER A 268 -8.46 12.13 25.56
N THR A 269 -7.27 12.57 25.98
CA THR A 269 -6.81 12.46 27.38
C THR A 269 -7.47 13.43 28.37
N SER A 270 -8.20 14.43 27.87
CA SER A 270 -8.87 15.44 28.73
C SER A 270 -10.29 15.05 29.17
N ALA A 271 -10.81 13.89 28.74
CA ALA A 271 -12.02 13.28 29.30
C ALA A 271 -11.73 12.61 30.66
N GLY A 272 -11.15 13.37 31.59
CA GLY A 272 -10.94 12.96 32.97
C GLY A 272 -12.29 12.81 33.70
N ILE A 273 -12.54 11.59 34.19
CA ILE A 273 -13.48 11.18 35.26
C ILE A 273 -14.53 12.25 35.59
N ARG A 274 -15.69 12.19 34.93
CA ARG A 274 -16.91 12.70 35.53
C ARG A 274 -17.26 11.77 36.69
N THR A 275 -16.90 12.15 37.91
CA THR A 275 -17.53 11.61 39.11
C THR A 275 -19.04 11.67 38.92
N LEU A 276 -19.71 10.51 39.02
CA LEU A 276 -21.17 10.38 39.01
C LEU A 276 -21.74 11.25 40.14
N GLY A 277 -22.05 12.51 39.82
CA GLY A 277 -22.91 13.35 40.64
C GLY A 277 -24.33 12.84 40.52
N SER A 278 -24.98 12.62 41.67
CA SER A 278 -26.38 12.17 41.74
C SER A 278 -27.28 12.97 40.78
N PRO A 279 -28.23 12.31 40.11
CA PRO A 279 -29.14 13.01 39.21
C PRO A 279 -29.98 14.02 39.99
N SER A 280 -29.93 15.28 39.56
CA SER A 280 -30.85 16.33 40.00
C SER A 280 -32.30 15.93 39.66
N PRO A 281 -33.29 16.23 40.53
CA PRO A 281 -34.68 15.74 40.42
C PRO A 281 -35.49 16.31 39.24
N LEU A 282 -34.86 17.04 38.31
CA LEU A 282 -35.52 17.70 37.19
C LEU A 282 -35.71 16.80 35.95
N LEU A 283 -35.17 15.57 35.96
CA LEU A 283 -35.24 14.64 34.82
C LEU A 283 -36.36 13.57 34.92
N VAL A 284 -37.22 13.63 35.93
CA VAL A 284 -38.38 12.72 36.07
C VAL A 284 -39.67 13.30 35.45
N ALA A 285 -39.68 14.59 35.07
CA ALA A 285 -40.88 15.28 34.62
C ALA A 285 -41.14 15.28 33.10
N GLN A 286 -40.23 14.77 32.26
CA GLN A 286 -40.41 14.80 30.78
C GLN A 286 -40.82 13.46 30.15
N SER A 287 -40.79 12.34 30.89
CA SER A 287 -41.25 11.04 30.37
C SER A 287 -42.76 10.81 30.50
N ALA A 288 -43.51 11.71 31.15
CA ALA A 288 -44.97 11.59 31.30
C ALA A 288 -45.78 12.23 30.16
N SER A 289 -45.17 13.07 29.31
CA SER A 289 -45.92 13.79 28.24
C SER A 289 -45.95 13.07 26.88
N PHE A 290 -45.11 12.05 26.65
CA PHE A 290 -45.15 11.26 25.41
C PHE A 290 -46.15 10.09 25.45
N ALA A 291 -46.60 9.67 26.63
CA ALA A 291 -47.58 8.59 26.77
C ALA A 291 -49.03 9.02 26.48
N LEU A 292 -49.33 10.33 26.50
CA LEU A 292 -50.69 10.83 26.25
C LEU A 292 -51.00 11.12 24.77
N PHE A 293 -49.98 11.31 23.92
CA PHE A 293 -50.19 11.57 22.48
C PHE A 293 -50.35 10.28 21.65
N ALA A 294 -49.86 9.13 22.13
CA ALA A 294 -49.98 7.85 21.42
C ALA A 294 -51.39 7.23 21.53
N LEU A 295 -52.21 7.63 22.51
CA LEU A 295 -53.57 7.12 22.70
C LEU A 295 -54.64 7.89 21.90
N PHE A 296 -54.34 9.08 21.38
CA PHE A 296 -55.30 9.86 20.58
C PHE A 296 -55.23 9.54 19.08
N ALA A 297 -54.10 9.03 18.59
CA ALA A 297 -53.92 8.69 17.17
C ALA A 297 -54.56 7.35 16.76
N LEU A 298 -54.92 6.47 17.71
CA LEU A 298 -55.60 5.20 17.40
C LEU A 298 -57.14 5.30 17.36
N ALA A 299 -57.73 6.44 17.74
CA ALA A 299 -59.19 6.64 17.73
C ALA A 299 -59.73 7.35 16.47
N LEU A 300 -58.87 7.67 15.50
CA LEU A 300 -59.23 8.33 14.23
C LEU A 300 -59.08 7.40 13.00
N LEU A 301 -58.89 6.09 13.22
CA LEU A 301 -58.77 5.08 12.17
C LEU A 301 -59.72 3.88 12.37
N ALA A 302 -60.85 4.09 13.07
CA ALA A 302 -61.99 3.16 13.13
C ALA A 302 -63.27 3.87 12.71
#